data_AF-A0A351GPP4-F1
#
_entry.id   AF-A0A351GPP4-F1
#
_cell.length_a   1.000
_cell.length_b   1.000
_cell.length_c   1.000
_cell.angle_alpha   90.00
_cell.angle_beta   90.00
_cell.angle_gamma   90.00
#
_symmetry.space_group_name_H-M   'P 1'
#
loop_
_entity.id
_entity.type
_entity.pdbx_description
1 polymer ?
#
loop_
_entity_poly.entity_id
_entity_poly.type
_entity_poly.pdbx_seq_one_letter_code
_entity_poly.pdbx_strand_id
1 'polypeptide(L)'
;MVASTLVAACSGTIRNVNAVKFDGHYFAGRASKSSADPHGFSVRIRNAAKSIAGAREAARYEATIYCIQQFGTSDIIWSIGPDDEAISLSNRSLTLAGRCDPE
;
A
#
# COMPACT_ATOMS: atom_id res chain seq x y z
N MET A 1 -33.62 -4.61 44.60
CA MET A 1 -33.31 -5.25 43.31
C MET A 1 -32.14 -4.50 42.71
N VAL A 2 -30.96 -5.11 42.63
CA VAL A 2 -29.75 -4.49 42.08
C VAL A 2 -29.77 -4.72 40.57
N ALA A 3 -30.02 -3.65 39.81
CA ALA A 3 -30.05 -3.69 38.35
C ALA A 3 -28.61 -3.67 37.83
N SER A 4 -28.06 -4.84 37.54
CA SER A 4 -26.77 -4.99 36.87
C SER A 4 -26.92 -4.59 35.40
N THR A 5 -26.56 -3.36 35.07
CA THR A 5 -26.42 -2.91 33.68
C THR A 5 -25.20 -3.57 33.06
N LEU A 6 -25.42 -4.63 32.29
CA LEU A 6 -24.39 -5.22 31.44
C LEU A 6 -24.06 -4.21 30.33
N VAL A 7 -22.90 -3.54 30.44
CA VAL A 7 -22.34 -2.78 29.34
C VAL A 7 -21.94 -3.80 28.27
N ALA A 8 -22.73 -3.89 27.21
CA ALA A 8 -22.36 -4.63 26.01
C ALA A 8 -21.13 -3.94 25.42
N ALA A 9 -19.94 -4.48 25.71
CA ALA A 9 -18.74 -4.12 24.98
C ALA A 9 -19.01 -4.42 23.50
N CYS A 10 -19.07 -3.39 22.67
CA CYS A 10 -18.98 -3.54 21.23
C CYS A 10 -17.56 -4.03 20.92
N SER A 11 -17.31 -5.34 21.12
CA SER A 11 -16.25 -6.07 20.44
C SER A 11 -16.66 -6.21 18.98
N GLY A 12 -16.83 -5.07 18.30
CA GLY A 12 -16.86 -5.01 16.85
C GLY A 12 -15.48 -5.45 16.42
N THR A 13 -15.36 -6.73 16.07
CA THR A 13 -14.18 -7.32 15.46
C THR A 13 -13.68 -6.35 14.42
N ILE A 14 -12.57 -5.67 14.70
CA ILE A 14 -11.89 -4.78 13.75
C ILE A 14 -11.37 -5.68 12.63
N ARG A 15 -12.26 -6.04 11.71
CA ARG A 15 -11.95 -6.79 10.50
C ARG A 15 -11.23 -5.81 9.58
N ASN A 16 -9.90 -5.80 9.69
CA ASN A 16 -8.99 -5.18 8.74
C ASN A 16 -9.24 -3.67 8.52
N VAL A 17 -8.89 -2.86 9.52
CA VAL A 17 -8.87 -1.38 9.44
C VAL A 17 -7.96 -0.82 8.34
N ASN A 18 -7.11 -1.65 7.72
CA ASN A 18 -6.16 -1.21 6.71
C ASN A 18 -6.61 -1.48 5.27
N ALA A 19 -7.82 -2.01 5.06
CA ALA A 19 -8.35 -2.20 3.72
C ALA A 19 -8.80 -0.84 3.15
N VAL A 20 -7.87 -0.09 2.57
CA VAL A 20 -8.14 1.15 1.85
C VAL A 20 -8.69 0.82 0.46
N LYS A 21 -9.78 1.50 0.07
CA LYS A 21 -10.29 1.44 -1.31
C LYS A 21 -9.65 2.55 -2.13
N PHE A 22 -9.26 2.22 -3.34
CA PHE A 22 -8.78 3.17 -4.33
C PHE A 22 -9.69 3.07 -5.55
N ASP A 23 -10.25 4.20 -5.98
CA ASP A 23 -11.23 4.24 -7.07
C ASP A 23 -12.39 3.23 -6.89
N GLY A 24 -12.88 3.10 -5.65
CA GLY A 24 -13.96 2.16 -5.29
C GLY A 24 -13.56 0.68 -5.21
N HIS A 25 -12.31 0.33 -5.56
CA HIS A 25 -11.81 -1.05 -5.58
C HIS A 25 -10.81 -1.32 -4.45
N TYR A 26 -10.80 -2.56 -3.97
CA TYR A 26 -9.72 -3.07 -3.12
C TYR A 26 -8.60 -3.64 -3.97
N PHE A 27 -7.38 -3.27 -3.64
CA PHE A 27 -6.16 -3.77 -4.27
C PHE A 27 -5.33 -4.56 -3.27
N ALA A 28 -4.78 -5.68 -3.73
CA ALA A 28 -3.82 -6.45 -2.95
C ALA A 28 -2.42 -6.04 -3.39
N GLY A 29 -1.82 -5.14 -2.62
CA GLY A 29 -0.45 -4.69 -2.79
C GLY A 29 0.52 -5.40 -1.86
N ARG A 30 1.78 -5.51 -2.29
CA ARG A 30 2.89 -5.90 -1.42
C ARG A 30 4.15 -5.18 -1.86
N ALA A 31 4.78 -4.51 -0.90
CA ALA A 31 6.15 -4.00 -1.02
C ALA A 31 7.17 -5.11 -0.72
N SER A 32 8.28 -5.10 -1.46
CA SER A 32 9.40 -6.03 -1.31
C SER A 32 10.70 -5.24 -1.39
N LYS A 33 11.67 -5.60 -0.54
CA LYS A 33 13.02 -5.03 -0.57
C LYS A 33 13.74 -5.39 -1.88
N SER A 34 14.52 -4.45 -2.42
CA SER A 34 15.44 -4.71 -3.53
C SER A 34 16.73 -5.38 -3.02
N SER A 35 17.26 -6.34 -3.77
CA SER A 35 18.57 -6.92 -3.47
C SER A 35 19.74 -6.05 -3.94
N ALA A 36 19.49 -5.14 -4.90
CA ALA A 36 20.54 -4.31 -5.52
C ALA A 36 20.84 -3.03 -4.74
N ASP A 37 19.86 -2.50 -4.01
CA ASP A 37 19.99 -1.28 -3.20
C ASP A 37 19.42 -1.55 -1.81
N PRO A 38 20.19 -1.34 -0.72
CA PRO A 38 19.71 -1.50 0.65
C PRO A 38 18.44 -0.70 0.98
N HIS A 39 18.27 0.48 0.36
CA HIS A 39 17.09 1.35 0.52
C HIS A 39 16.09 1.20 -0.63
N GLY A 40 16.42 0.38 -1.63
CA GLY A 40 15.57 0.10 -2.77
C GLY A 40 14.40 -0.80 -2.43
N PHE A 41 13.29 -0.62 -3.12
CA PHE A 41 12.11 -1.46 -3.01
C PHE A 41 11.38 -1.59 -4.35
N SER A 42 10.48 -2.58 -4.41
CA SER A 42 9.49 -2.72 -5.47
C SER A 42 8.13 -3.01 -4.86
N VAL A 43 7.08 -2.40 -5.42
CA VAL A 43 5.69 -2.63 -5.01
C VAL A 43 4.96 -3.28 -6.17
N ARG A 44 4.30 -4.42 -5.90
CA ARG A 44 3.45 -5.09 -6.88
C ARG A 44 2.00 -5.04 -6.43
N ILE A 45 1.14 -4.45 -7.27
CA ILE A 45 -0.31 -4.42 -7.12
C ILE A 45 -0.95 -5.44 -8.05
N ARG A 46 -1.67 -6.41 -7.48
CA ARG A 46 -2.41 -7.41 -8.27
C ARG A 46 -3.76 -6.86 -8.71
N ASN A 47 -4.28 -7.37 -9.83
CA ASN A 47 -5.58 -6.99 -10.40
C ASN A 47 -5.68 -5.49 -10.72
N ALA A 48 -4.57 -4.87 -11.11
CA ALA A 48 -4.50 -3.45 -11.45
C ALA A 48 -5.42 -3.09 -12.63
N ALA A 49 -5.75 -4.06 -13.49
CA ALA A 49 -6.69 -3.89 -14.61
C ALA A 49 -8.12 -3.49 -14.18
N LYS A 50 -8.50 -3.60 -12.89
CA LYS A 50 -9.80 -3.10 -12.39
C LYS A 50 -9.91 -1.58 -12.48
N SER A 51 -8.82 -0.89 -12.12
CA SER A 51 -8.65 0.55 -12.29
C SER A 51 -7.16 0.85 -12.20
N ILE A 52 -6.59 1.37 -13.30
CA ILE A 52 -5.17 1.71 -13.36
C ILE A 52 -4.87 2.90 -12.43
N ALA A 53 -5.76 3.89 -12.41
CA ALA A 53 -5.64 5.03 -11.52
C ALA A 53 -5.68 4.60 -10.04
N GLY A 54 -6.64 3.73 -9.67
CA GLY A 54 -6.71 3.18 -8.32
C GLY A 54 -5.49 2.32 -7.97
N ALA A 55 -4.96 1.55 -8.91
CA ALA A 55 -3.77 0.73 -8.69
C ALA A 55 -2.49 1.55 -8.53
N ARG A 56 -2.35 2.68 -9.26
CA ARG A 56 -1.26 3.64 -9.08
C ARG A 56 -1.25 4.20 -7.66
N GLU A 57 -2.40 4.66 -7.20
CA GLU A 57 -2.51 5.25 -5.85
C GLU A 57 -2.33 4.20 -4.76
N ALA A 58 -2.86 2.99 -4.95
CA ALA A 58 -2.60 1.87 -4.05
C ALA A 58 -1.10 1.54 -3.96
N ALA A 59 -0.38 1.59 -5.08
CA ALA A 59 1.06 1.34 -5.10
C ALA A 59 1.85 2.45 -4.38
N ARG A 60 1.48 3.72 -4.58
CA ARG A 60 2.05 4.87 -3.87
C ARG A 60 1.85 4.72 -2.37
N TYR A 61 0.62 4.43 -1.94
CA TYR A 61 0.28 4.21 -0.53
C TYR A 61 1.11 3.11 0.13
N GLU A 62 1.21 1.94 -0.51
CA GLU A 62 2.01 0.82 -0.01
C GLU A 62 3.51 1.14 0.07
N ALA A 63 4.03 1.90 -0.90
CA ALA A 63 5.42 2.33 -0.90
C ALA A 63 5.73 3.30 0.26
N THR A 64 4.84 4.27 0.51
CA THR A 64 4.99 5.22 1.61
C THR A 64 4.95 4.51 2.96
N ILE A 65 4.01 3.57 3.15
CA ILE A 65 3.98 2.75 4.37
C ILE A 65 5.27 1.98 4.54
N TYR A 66 5.78 1.36 3.47
CA TYR A 66 7.02 0.61 3.52
C TYR A 66 8.20 1.48 3.98
N CYS A 67 8.40 2.66 3.38
CA CYS A 67 9.50 3.53 3.76
C CYS A 67 9.37 4.05 5.20
N ILE A 68 8.16 4.37 5.66
CA ILE A 68 7.94 4.78 7.05
C ILE A 68 8.28 3.63 8.00
N GLN A 69 7.83 2.40 7.70
CA GLN A 69 8.06 1.25 8.56
C GLN A 69 9.52 0.79 8.59
N GLN A 70 10.24 0.92 7.49
CA GLN A 70 11.62 0.42 7.38
C GLN A 70 12.67 1.47 7.74
N PHE A 71 12.44 2.73 7.36
CA PHE A 71 13.44 3.80 7.46
C PHE A 71 12.94 5.04 8.20
N GLY A 72 11.66 5.10 8.59
CA GLY A 72 11.09 6.25 9.29
C GLY A 72 10.86 7.47 8.40
N THR A 73 10.93 7.32 7.08
CA THR A 73 10.75 8.40 6.09
C THR A 73 9.57 8.11 5.17
N SER A 74 8.84 9.14 4.76
CA SER A 74 7.84 9.05 3.69
C SER A 74 8.41 9.38 2.32
N ASP A 75 9.64 9.87 2.27
CA ASP A 75 10.25 10.38 1.05
C ASP A 75 10.79 9.24 0.21
N ILE A 76 10.47 9.32 -1.09
CA ILE A 76 10.73 8.25 -2.06
C ILE A 76 11.33 8.86 -3.31
N ILE A 77 12.48 8.35 -3.70
CA ILE A 77 13.07 8.59 -5.02
C ILE A 77 12.59 7.48 -5.95
N TRP A 78 11.67 7.83 -6.85
CA TRP A 78 11.05 6.88 -7.78
C TRP A 78 11.97 6.57 -8.97
N SER A 79 12.07 5.29 -9.32
CA SER A 79 12.66 4.85 -10.59
C SER A 79 11.58 4.52 -11.63
N ILE A 80 10.48 3.91 -11.17
CA ILE A 80 9.23 3.73 -11.91
C ILE A 80 8.13 4.18 -10.96
N GLY A 81 7.67 5.40 -11.18
CA GLY A 81 6.79 6.12 -10.29
C GLY A 81 5.31 5.98 -10.63
N PRO A 82 4.43 6.33 -9.69
CA PRO A 82 2.99 6.33 -9.89
C PRO A 82 2.53 7.40 -10.90
N ASP A 83 3.40 8.31 -11.33
CA ASP A 83 3.08 9.39 -12.28
C ASP A 83 3.58 9.11 -13.71
N ASP A 84 4.39 8.07 -13.91
CA ASP A 84 4.93 7.71 -15.23
C ASP A 84 3.84 7.29 -16.23
N GLU A 85 3.82 7.89 -17.42
CA GLU A 85 2.84 7.58 -18.48
C GLU A 85 2.97 6.13 -18.99
N ALA A 86 4.18 5.55 -18.91
CA ALA A 86 4.52 4.25 -19.45
C ALA A 86 4.42 3.09 -18.44
N ILE A 87 3.52 3.17 -17.44
CA ILE A 87 3.33 2.06 -16.50
C ILE A 87 2.68 0.89 -17.23
N SER A 88 3.51 -0.05 -17.64
CA SER A 88 3.06 -1.29 -18.26
C SER A 88 2.42 -2.22 -17.22
N LEU A 89 1.29 -2.82 -17.60
CA LEU A 89 0.73 -3.93 -16.85
C LEU A 89 1.39 -5.23 -17.29
N SER A 90 1.93 -5.97 -16.33
CA SER A 90 2.42 -7.33 -16.57
C SER A 90 1.52 -8.32 -15.82
N ASN A 91 0.94 -9.29 -16.52
CA ASN A 91 0.02 -10.28 -15.93
C ASN A 91 -1.10 -9.64 -15.09
N ARG A 92 -1.71 -8.56 -15.60
CA ARG A 92 -2.76 -7.76 -14.91
C ARG A 92 -2.31 -7.16 -13.57
N SER A 93 -1.00 -7.09 -13.34
CA SER A 93 -0.40 -6.51 -12.15
C SER A 93 0.40 -5.27 -12.55
N LEU A 94 0.36 -4.27 -11.68
CA LEU A 94 1.14 -3.04 -11.81
C LEU A 94 2.33 -3.16 -10.86
N THR A 95 3.52 -2.81 -11.33
CA THR A 95 4.73 -2.81 -10.50
C THR A 95 5.37 -1.44 -10.53
N LEU A 96 5.62 -0.86 -9.36
CA LEU A 96 6.41 0.35 -9.18
C LEU A 96 7.72 0.00 -8.49
N ALA A 97 8.73 0.86 -8.66
CA ALA A 97 10.03 0.68 -8.05
C ALA A 97 10.66 2.03 -7.71
N GLY A 98 11.44 2.04 -6.64
CA GLY A 98 12.15 3.23 -6.19
C GLY A 98 13.04 2.89 -5.01
N ARG A 99 13.52 3.93 -4.33
CA ARG A 99 14.25 3.83 -3.07
C ARG A 99 13.69 4.81 -2.05
N CYS A 100 13.72 4.42 -0.79
CA CYS A 100 13.39 5.33 0.31
C CYS A 100 14.54 6.34 0.49
N ASP A 101 14.20 7.57 0.89
CA ASP A 101 15.14 8.65 1.12
C ASP A 101 15.21 9.01 2.62
N PRO A 102 16.08 8.33 3.39
CA PRO A 102 16.42 8.77 4.73
C PRO A 102 17.54 9.81 4.61
N GLU A 103 17.20 11.09 4.75
CA GLU A 103 18.19 12.19 4.77
C GLU A 103 19.37 11.96 5.74
#